data_AF-X0WSP2-F1
#
_entry.id   AF-X0WSP2-F1
#
_cell.length_a   1.000
_cell.length_b   1.000
_cell.length_c   1.000
_cell.angle_alpha   90.00
_cell.angle_beta   90.00
_cell.angle_gamma   90.00
#
_symmetry.space_group_name_H-M   'P 1'
#
loop_
_entity.id
_entity.type
_entity.pdbx_description
1 polymer ?
#
loop_
_entity_poly.entity_id
_entity_poly.type
_entity_poly.pdbx_seq_one_letter_code
_entity_poly.pdbx_strand_id
1 'polypeptide(L)' 'MSEKLLSNIVIKEPISLKSVRTLTGKTQKELAKHVGIPYTSYCRYELNTKNMQIGDLMKFCEKLGITIDKIKVN' A
#
# COMPACT_ATOMS: atom_id res chain seq x y z
N MET A 1 0.91 13.12 14.62
CA MET A 1 1.17 13.16 13.16
C MET A 1 1.89 11.87 12.78
N SER A 2 1.26 10.93 12.06
CA SER A 2 1.98 9.70 11.65
C SER A 2 2.88 10.00 10.46
N GLU A 3 4.17 9.73 10.58
CA GLU A 3 5.15 9.89 9.51
C GLU A 3 4.78 9.03 8.29
N LYS A 4 4.76 9.64 7.10
CA LYS A 4 4.43 8.99 5.83
C LYS A 4 5.66 8.29 5.28
N LEU A 5 5.58 6.96 5.09
CA LEU A 5 6.75 6.11 4.80
C LEU A 5 7.46 6.41 3.47
N LEU A 6 6.76 6.92 2.45
CA LEU A 6 7.32 7.13 1.11
C LEU A 6 7.25 8.60 0.67
N SER A 7 7.17 9.53 1.62
CA SER A 7 7.00 10.98 1.36
C SER A 7 8.09 11.62 0.47
N ASN A 8 9.28 11.03 0.41
CA ASN A 8 10.43 11.55 -0.37
C ASN A 8 10.68 10.76 -1.67
N ILE A 9 9.76 9.87 -2.07
CA ILE A 9 9.93 9.01 -3.25
C ILE A 9 8.92 9.41 -4.32
N VAL A 10 9.42 9.61 -5.55
CA VAL A 10 8.58 9.91 -6.72
C VAL A 10 8.32 8.62 -7.50
N ILE A 11 7.08 8.16 -7.49
CA ILE A 11 6.64 7.00 -8.28
C ILE A 11 6.24 7.49 -9.69
N LYS A 12 7.03 7.13 -10.70
CA LYS A 12 6.79 7.56 -12.09
C LYS A 12 5.67 6.76 -12.76
N GLU A 13 5.65 5.44 -12.57
CA GLU A 13 4.69 4.52 -13.19
C GLU A 13 3.82 3.80 -12.15
N PRO A 14 2.63 3.29 -12.52
CA PRO A 14 1.81 2.49 -11.62
C PRO A 14 2.55 1.25 -11.08
N ILE A 15 2.60 1.11 -9.76
CA ILE A 15 3.29 0.01 -9.07
C ILE A 15 2.33 -0.87 -8.27
N SER A 16 2.72 -2.13 -8.07
CA SER A 16 1.95 -3.09 -7.27
C SER A 16 2.04 -2.80 -5.77
N LEU A 17 1.06 -3.26 -4.99
CA LEU A 17 1.09 -3.18 -3.52
C LEU A 17 2.33 -3.86 -2.91
N LYS A 18 2.78 -4.97 -3.53
CA LYS A 18 3.99 -5.69 -3.14
C LYS A 18 5.24 -4.83 -3.34
N SER A 19 5.34 -4.13 -4.48
CA SER A 19 6.45 -3.22 -4.78
C SER A 19 6.49 -2.06 -3.78
N VAL A 20 5.34 -1.45 -3.51
CA VAL A 20 5.19 -0.41 -2.48
C VAL A 20 5.72 -0.92 -1.14
N ARG A 21 5.32 -2.12 -0.72
CA ARG A 21 5.80 -2.72 0.53
C ARG A 21 7.30 -2.94 0.56
N THR A 22 7.87 -3.46 -0.52
CA THR A 22 9.32 -3.72 -0.57
C THR A 22 10.12 -2.43 -0.45
N LEU A 23 9.61 -1.30 -0.98
CA LEU A 23 10.22 0.02 -0.81
C LEU A 23 10.23 0.49 0.64
N THR A 24 9.26 0.05 1.46
CA THR A 24 9.24 0.39 2.90
C THR A 24 10.13 -0.53 3.74
N GLY A 25 10.74 -1.58 3.16
CA GLY A 25 11.52 -2.57 3.90
C GLY A 25 10.69 -3.42 4.89
N LYS A 26 9.36 -3.46 4.75
CA LYS A 26 8.47 -4.14 5.70
C LYS A 26 8.02 -5.51 5.19
N THR A 27 7.79 -6.42 6.13
CA THR A 27 7.03 -7.65 5.88
C THR A 27 5.55 -7.32 5.64
N GLN A 28 4.80 -8.26 5.06
CA GLN A 28 3.36 -8.10 4.83
C GLN A 28 2.61 -7.82 6.14
N LYS A 29 2.99 -8.52 7.23
CA LYS A 29 2.39 -8.36 8.55
C LYS A 29 2.64 -6.98 9.15
N GLU A 30 3.86 -6.48 9.04
CA GLU A 30 4.23 -5.16 9.57
C GLU A 30 3.55 -4.03 8.79
N LEU A 31 3.49 -4.14 7.46
CA LEU A 31 2.84 -3.12 6.66
C LEU A 31 1.33 -3.13 6.89
N ALA A 32 0.69 -4.30 6.91
CA ALA A 32 -0.73 -4.45 7.24
C ALA A 32 -1.08 -3.79 8.59
N LYS A 33 -0.26 -4.04 9.62
CA LYS A 33 -0.38 -3.39 10.92
C LYS A 33 -0.23 -1.87 10.83
N HIS A 34 0.73 -1.37 10.04
CA HIS A 34 0.97 0.06 9.88
C HIS A 34 -0.19 0.78 9.17
N VAL A 35 -0.76 0.18 8.12
CA VAL A 35 -1.88 0.78 7.36
C VAL A 35 -3.24 0.52 7.99
N GLY A 36 -3.32 -0.32 9.02
CA GLY A 36 -4.57 -0.66 9.70
C GLY A 36 -5.46 -1.63 8.91
N ILE A 37 -4.86 -2.48 8.08
CA ILE A 37 -5.57 -3.51 7.31
C ILE A 37 -5.31 -4.88 7.95
N PRO A 38 -6.31 -5.77 8.08
CA PRO A 38 -6.06 -7.14 8.54
C PRO A 38 -5.01 -7.85 7.69
N TYR A 39 -4.09 -8.57 8.32
CA TYR A 39 -2.99 -9.26 7.64
C TYR A 39 -3.46 -10.15 6.48
N THR A 40 -4.50 -10.94 6.70
CA THR A 40 -5.07 -11.84 5.68
C THR A 40 -5.65 -11.08 4.49
N SER A 41 -6.35 -9.97 4.74
CA SER A 41 -6.85 -9.06 3.70
C SER A 41 -5.70 -8.47 2.90
N TYR A 42 -4.66 -7.98 3.58
CA TYR A 42 -3.50 -7.39 2.94
C TYR A 42 -2.77 -8.40 2.03
N CYS A 43 -2.56 -9.63 2.50
CA CYS A 43 -2.00 -10.71 1.66
C CYS A 43 -2.84 -10.98 0.40
N ARG A 44 -4.17 -10.99 0.53
CA ARG A 44 -5.08 -11.15 -0.61
C ARG A 44 -4.97 -9.98 -1.60
N TYR A 45 -4.80 -8.76 -1.11
CA TYR A 45 -4.67 -7.57 -1.95
C TYR A 45 -3.36 -7.56 -2.73
N GLU A 46 -2.24 -7.99 -2.15
CA GLU A 46 -0.98 -8.12 -2.90
C GLU A 46 -1.07 -9.11 -4.06
N LEU A 47 -1.86 -10.18 -3.89
CA LEU A 47 -2.09 -11.16 -4.95
C LEU A 47 -3.03 -10.60 -6.03
N ASN A 48 -4.10 -9.92 -5.63
CA ASN A 48 -5.07 -9.34 -6.55
C ASN A 48 -5.69 -8.05 -5.97
N THR A 49 -5.23 -6.91 -6.49
CA THR A 49 -5.65 -5.57 -6.05
C THR A 49 -7.14 -5.31 -6.28
N LYS A 50 -7.82 -5.97 -7.25
CA LYS A 50 -9.27 -5.79 -7.49
C LYS A 50 -10.12 -6.18 -6.29
N ASN A 51 -9.59 -7.00 -5.38
CA ASN A 51 -10.28 -7.40 -4.16
C ASN A 51 -10.24 -6.35 -3.05
N MET A 52 -9.46 -5.28 -3.23
CA MET A 52 -9.29 -4.20 -2.25
C MET A 52 -10.43 -3.20 -2.40
N GLN A 53 -11.12 -2.91 -1.30
CA GLN A 53 -12.14 -1.87 -1.30
C GLN A 53 -11.48 -0.49 -1.42
N ILE A 54 -12.17 0.44 -2.08
CA ILE A 54 -11.65 1.81 -2.30
C ILE A 54 -11.27 2.51 -0.99
N GLY A 55 -12.01 2.29 0.08
CA GLY A 55 -11.70 2.87 1.40
C GLY A 55 -10.38 2.37 1.99
N ASP A 56 -10.05 1.09 1.82
CA ASP A 56 -8.78 0.55 2.27
C ASP A 56 -7.63 1.03 1.37
N LEU A 57 -7.87 1.17 0.06
CA LEU A 57 -6.90 1.72 -0.89
C LEU A 57 -6.55 3.18 -0.54
N MET A 58 -7.56 3.99 -0.20
CA MET A 58 -7.36 5.37 0.27
C MET A 58 -6.51 5.42 1.54
N LYS A 59 -6.85 4.62 2.57
CA LYS A 59 -6.08 4.55 3.83
C LYS A 59 -4.64 4.12 3.57
N PHE A 60 -4.44 3.12 2.72
CA PHE A 60 -3.12 2.64 2.31
C PHE A 60 -2.31 3.78 1.69
N CYS A 61 -2.90 4.50 0.73
CA CYS A 61 -2.27 5.62 0.06
C CYS A 61 -1.93 6.77 1.00
N GLU A 62 -2.86 7.14 1.89
CA GLU A 62 -2.69 8.21 2.87
C GLU A 62 -1.51 7.93 3.83
N LYS A 63 -1.45 6.71 4.37
CA LYS A 63 -0.40 6.29 5.31
C LYS A 63 0.98 6.23 4.67
N LEU A 64 1.03 5.93 3.37
CA LEU A 64 2.28 5.81 2.63
C LEU A 64 2.71 7.10 1.94
N GLY A 65 1.80 8.07 1.78
CA GLY A 65 2.08 9.32 1.07
C GLY A 65 2.14 9.14 -0.45
N ILE A 66 1.42 8.17 -0.98
CA ILE A 66 1.32 7.89 -2.41
C ILE A 66 -0.07 8.26 -2.92
N THR A 67 -0.20 8.57 -4.20
CA THR A 67 -1.49 8.86 -4.83
C THR A 67 -2.09 7.60 -5.46
N ILE A 68 -3.43 7.53 -5.52
CA ILE A 68 -4.14 6.32 -5.97
C ILE A 68 -3.85 5.98 -7.43
N ASP A 69 -3.61 6.97 -8.29
CA ASP A 69 -3.24 6.79 -9.71
C ASP A 69 -1.92 6.03 -9.90
N LYS A 70 -1.09 5.94 -8.84
CA LYS A 70 0.16 5.20 -8.84
C LYS A 70 0.01 3.74 -8.43
N ILE A 71 -1.20 3.28 -8.10
CA ILE A 71 -1.45 1.88 -7.75
C ILE A 71 -1.92 1.10 -8.97
N LYS A 72 -1.16 0.06 -9.32
CA LYS A 72 -1.52 -0.88 -10.37
C LYS A 72 -2.68 -1.78 -9.92
N VAL A 73 -3.70 -1.86 -10.77
CA VAL A 73 -4.80 -2.82 -10.64
C VAL A 73 -4.47 -4.06 -11.46
N ASN A 74 -4.43 -5.22 -10.82
CA ASN A 74 -4.11 -6.52 -11.44
C ASN A 74 -5.41 -7.25 -11.82
#